data_AF-A0A1A8G974-F1
#
_entry.id   AF-A0A1A8G974-F1
#
_cell.length_a   1.000
_cell.length_b   1.000
_cell.length_c   1.000
_cell.angle_alpha   90.00
_cell.angle_beta   90.00
_cell.angle_gamma   90.00
#
_symmetry.space_group_name_H-M   'P 1'
#
loop_
_entity.id
_entity.type
_entity.pdbx_description
1 polymer ?
#
loop_
_entity_poly.entity_id
_entity_poly.type
_entity_poly.pdbx_seq_one_letter_code
_entity_poly.pdbx_strand_id
1 'polypeptide(L)'
;MALSMETQLQSIFEDVVKTELIEEAFAGMFMDTPEDERTKLISCLGAFRQYMGTLPQDSHEKCVQWIVGFIHSQHSPKRISFLYDCLAMAVETSLLPPRMVCVALITSKSFQWEKTQLWALTFKLIHKIIGGVDYKGVRDLLKAVLDKIQSIPTTVSSAIVQQLLAAREVVEYILDRNACLLPAYFAVTEIRKLYPEGQLSHWLLGSLISDFVDSFRPTARINSICGRCSLLPVVNNSGAICNSWKLDPTTLRFHLRGMLPYDKDLFEPQTGLLRYVLEQPYSREMVCNMLGLNKQQKQRCPVLEEQLVDLVVYAMERSETEEHFDADVGGTSQLLWQHLSSQLIFFVLFQFAGFPHMVLSLHQKLAGRGLIKGRDHLMWVLLQFISGSIQKNALADFLPVMKLFDLLYPEKECIQVPDINKPQSTHSFAMTCIWIHLNRKAQNDNSKLQIPIPHSLKLHHEFLQQSLRNKSLGMSDYKIALLCNAYSTNSECFTLPMGVLVETIYGNGSVRINLPGTSCTASGSITPLPMNLLDSLTVHAKMSLIHSIATRVIKLAHTKSSLALAPALVETYSRLLVYMEIESLGIKGFISGFI
;
A
#
# COMPACT_ATOMS: atom_id res chain seq x y z
N MET A 1 -57.09 -10.18 -30.98
CA MET A 1 -55.69 -9.79 -30.73
C MET A 1 -55.60 -9.34 -29.29
N ALA A 2 -54.79 -10.00 -28.46
CA ALA A 2 -54.62 -9.55 -27.08
C ALA A 2 -53.96 -8.17 -27.10
N LEU A 3 -54.61 -7.17 -26.49
CA LEU A 3 -54.03 -5.85 -26.28
C LEU A 3 -52.71 -6.00 -25.50
N SER A 4 -51.70 -5.20 -25.83
CA SER A 4 -50.45 -5.20 -25.07
C SER A 4 -50.73 -4.78 -23.62
N MET A 5 -49.99 -5.32 -22.66
CA MET A 5 -50.14 -5.00 -21.23
C MET A 5 -50.18 -3.48 -20.98
N GLU A 6 -49.33 -2.74 -21.67
CA GLU A 6 -49.23 -1.28 -21.60
C GLU A 6 -50.48 -0.57 -22.12
N THR A 7 -51.12 -1.06 -23.19
CA THR A 7 -52.35 -0.44 -23.73
C THR A 7 -53.56 -0.69 -22.83
N GLN A 8 -53.63 -1.84 -22.16
CA GLN A 8 -54.69 -2.09 -21.17
C GLN A 8 -54.48 -1.27 -19.89
N LEU A 9 -53.25 -1.17 -19.39
CA LEU A 9 -52.92 -0.30 -18.26
C LEU A 9 -53.20 1.18 -18.57
N GLN A 10 -52.89 1.64 -19.78
CA GLN A 10 -53.21 3.00 -20.23
C GLN A 10 -54.71 3.28 -20.14
N SER A 11 -55.55 2.40 -20.68
CA SER A 11 -57.00 2.57 -20.62
C SER A 11 -57.52 2.65 -19.18
N ILE A 12 -57.06 1.74 -18.30
CA ILE A 12 -57.50 1.68 -16.90
C ILE A 12 -57.13 2.97 -16.16
N PHE A 13 -55.87 3.41 -16.26
CA PHE A 13 -55.41 4.60 -15.54
C PHE A 13 -55.90 5.91 -16.14
N GLU A 14 -56.17 5.98 -17.44
CA GLU A 14 -56.86 7.13 -18.04
C GLU A 14 -58.30 7.27 -17.54
N ASP A 15 -59.02 6.15 -17.39
CA ASP A 15 -60.38 6.18 -16.88
C ASP A 15 -60.42 6.57 -15.39
N VAL A 16 -59.43 6.13 -14.60
CA VAL A 16 -59.25 6.62 -13.21
C VAL A 16 -59.02 8.13 -13.18
N VAL A 17 -58.17 8.66 -14.06
CA VAL A 17 -57.90 10.11 -14.13
C VAL A 17 -59.13 10.90 -14.62
N LYS A 18 -59.90 10.38 -15.58
CA LYS A 18 -61.14 11.00 -16.05
C LYS A 18 -62.20 11.06 -14.96
N THR A 19 -62.34 9.97 -14.21
CA THR A 19 -63.30 9.88 -13.09
C THR A 19 -62.98 10.96 -12.06
N GLU A 20 -61.70 11.11 -11.71
CA GLU A 20 -61.27 12.15 -10.77
C GLU A 20 -61.47 13.58 -11.29
N LEU A 21 -61.24 13.83 -12.58
CA LEU A 21 -61.48 15.14 -13.19
C LEU A 21 -62.96 15.56 -13.13
N ILE A 22 -63.87 14.60 -13.34
CA ILE A 22 -65.31 14.86 -13.27
C ILE A 22 -65.71 15.17 -11.83
N GLU A 23 -65.19 14.43 -10.86
CA GLU A 23 -65.49 14.69 -9.45
C GLU A 23 -64.88 16.00 -8.93
N GLU A 24 -63.65 16.36 -9.34
CA GLU A 24 -63.07 17.67 -9.00
C GLU A 24 -63.92 18.82 -9.57
N ALA A 25 -64.50 18.64 -10.77
CA ALA A 25 -65.38 19.63 -11.38
C ALA A 25 -66.77 19.72 -10.72
N PHE A 26 -67.23 18.65 -10.06
CA PHE A 26 -68.54 18.57 -9.40
C PHE A 26 -68.43 18.25 -7.90
N ALA A 27 -67.43 18.85 -7.23
CA ALA A 27 -67.20 18.66 -5.80
C ALA A 27 -68.44 19.06 -4.97
N GLY A 28 -68.90 18.16 -4.08
CA GLY A 28 -70.07 18.38 -3.21
C GLY A 28 -71.37 17.68 -3.63
N MET A 29 -71.38 16.91 -4.72
CA MET A 29 -72.54 16.10 -5.15
C MET A 29 -72.66 14.74 -4.44
N PHE A 30 -71.54 14.20 -3.97
CA PHE A 30 -71.45 13.05 -3.07
C PHE A 30 -70.72 13.52 -1.81
N MET A 31 -71.27 13.22 -0.63
CA MET A 31 -70.84 13.79 0.66
C MET A 31 -69.43 13.30 1.05
N ASP A 32 -68.56 14.23 1.50
CA ASP A 32 -67.20 13.95 1.98
C ASP A 32 -67.22 13.48 3.45
N THR A 33 -67.31 12.17 3.69
CA THR A 33 -66.78 11.58 4.94
C THR A 33 -65.45 10.86 4.66
N PRO A 34 -64.53 10.76 5.63
CA PRO A 34 -63.24 10.07 5.41
C PRO A 34 -63.39 8.58 5.04
N GLU A 35 -64.51 7.94 5.39
CA GLU A 35 -64.83 6.58 4.92
C GLU A 35 -65.23 6.53 3.43
N ASP A 36 -65.88 7.59 2.94
CA ASP A 36 -66.25 7.73 1.53
C ASP A 36 -65.01 7.94 0.65
N GLU A 37 -64.01 8.71 1.11
CA GLU A 37 -62.73 8.85 0.39
C GLU A 37 -61.96 7.54 0.29
N ARG A 38 -61.94 6.74 1.37
CA ARG A 38 -61.31 5.41 1.34
C ARG A 38 -62.03 4.46 0.38
N THR A 39 -63.36 4.48 0.40
CA THR A 39 -64.19 3.64 -0.48
C THR A 39 -64.06 4.06 -1.94
N LYS A 40 -63.94 5.37 -2.21
CA LYS A 40 -63.63 5.95 -3.52
C LYS A 40 -62.30 5.41 -4.07
N LEU A 41 -61.22 5.51 -3.30
CA LEU A 41 -59.90 5.01 -3.73
C LEU A 41 -59.94 3.51 -4.04
N ILE A 42 -60.63 2.71 -3.22
CA ILE A 42 -60.80 1.27 -3.45
C ILE A 42 -61.62 1.00 -4.72
N SER A 43 -62.68 1.79 -4.97
CA SER A 43 -63.53 1.68 -6.15
C SER A 43 -62.75 2.00 -7.44
N CYS A 44 -61.95 3.08 -7.43
CA CYS A 44 -61.08 3.45 -8.56
C CYS A 44 -60.06 2.35 -8.89
N LEU A 45 -59.61 1.60 -7.88
CA LEU A 45 -58.70 0.47 -8.06
C LEU A 45 -59.41 -0.84 -8.43
N GLY A 46 -60.75 -0.87 -8.51
CA GLY A 46 -61.52 -2.09 -8.78
C GLY A 46 -61.18 -2.74 -10.12
N ALA A 47 -61.13 -1.95 -11.20
CA ALA A 47 -60.73 -2.43 -12.53
C ALA A 47 -59.27 -2.90 -12.56
N PHE A 48 -58.39 -2.19 -11.86
CA PHE A 48 -56.98 -2.56 -11.73
C PHE A 48 -56.80 -3.86 -10.93
N ARG A 49 -57.57 -4.05 -9.85
CA ARG A 49 -57.55 -5.27 -9.03
C ARG A 49 -57.94 -6.51 -9.85
N GLN A 50 -58.99 -6.41 -10.67
CA GLN A 50 -59.39 -7.49 -11.57
C GLN A 50 -58.29 -7.81 -12.58
N TYR A 51 -57.66 -6.78 -13.16
CA TYR A 51 -56.57 -6.94 -14.10
C TYR A 51 -55.32 -7.59 -13.47
N MET A 52 -54.91 -7.14 -12.28
CA MET A 52 -53.78 -7.72 -11.54
C MET A 52 -53.97 -9.20 -11.21
N GLY A 53 -55.22 -9.63 -10.93
CA GLY A 53 -55.54 -11.04 -10.70
C GLY A 53 -55.34 -11.94 -11.93
N THR A 54 -55.33 -11.36 -13.14
CA THR A 54 -55.08 -12.11 -14.39
C THR A 54 -53.61 -12.17 -14.80
N LEU A 55 -52.74 -11.38 -14.15
CA LEU A 55 -51.33 -11.27 -14.51
C LEU A 55 -50.45 -12.28 -13.74
N PRO A 56 -49.50 -12.96 -14.42
CA PRO A 56 -48.50 -13.78 -13.74
C PRO A 56 -47.52 -12.93 -12.92
N GLN A 57 -46.93 -13.52 -11.87
CA GLN A 57 -46.04 -12.81 -10.92
C GLN A 57 -44.85 -12.12 -11.60
N ASP A 58 -44.26 -12.71 -12.64
CA ASP A 58 -43.14 -12.11 -13.39
C ASP A 58 -43.52 -10.81 -14.12
N SER A 59 -44.80 -10.60 -14.38
CA SER A 59 -45.32 -9.38 -15.01
C SER A 59 -45.63 -8.26 -14.01
N HIS A 60 -45.69 -8.57 -12.71
CA HIS A 60 -46.05 -7.59 -11.68
C HIS A 60 -45.01 -6.47 -11.58
N GLU A 61 -43.72 -6.77 -11.77
CA GLU A 61 -42.66 -5.76 -11.72
C GLU A 61 -42.76 -4.77 -12.88
N LYS A 62 -42.96 -5.27 -14.11
CA LYS A 62 -43.15 -4.43 -15.30
C LYS A 62 -44.42 -3.57 -15.20
N CYS A 63 -45.49 -4.14 -14.65
CA CYS A 63 -46.74 -3.43 -14.38
C CYS A 63 -46.50 -2.24 -13.43
N VAL A 64 -45.85 -2.47 -12.29
CA VAL A 64 -45.56 -1.40 -11.31
C VAL A 64 -44.61 -0.35 -11.90
N GLN A 65 -43.59 -0.75 -12.65
CA GLN A 65 -42.68 0.19 -13.33
C GLN A 65 -43.43 1.07 -14.34
N TRP A 66 -44.36 0.48 -15.10
CA TRP A 66 -45.20 1.21 -16.04
C TRP A 66 -46.11 2.22 -15.33
N ILE A 67 -46.77 1.81 -14.23
CA ILE A 67 -47.64 2.69 -13.44
C ILE A 67 -46.85 3.88 -12.89
N VAL A 68 -45.67 3.64 -12.34
CA VAL A 68 -44.78 4.71 -11.86
C VAL A 68 -44.37 5.63 -13.02
N GLY A 69 -44.06 5.07 -14.18
CA GLY A 69 -43.78 5.84 -15.40
C GLY A 69 -44.95 6.74 -15.81
N PHE A 70 -46.18 6.23 -15.78
CA PHE A 70 -47.40 6.97 -16.07
C PHE A 70 -47.68 8.07 -15.05
N ILE A 71 -47.43 7.84 -13.76
CA ILE A 71 -47.61 8.86 -12.72
C ILE A 71 -46.57 9.98 -12.89
N HIS A 72 -45.32 9.63 -13.15
CA HIS A 72 -44.22 10.61 -13.28
C HIS A 72 -44.28 11.41 -14.60
N SER A 73 -45.09 10.99 -15.57
CA SER A 73 -45.37 11.76 -16.80
C SER A 73 -46.50 12.77 -16.64
N GLN A 74 -47.27 12.73 -15.55
CA GLN A 74 -48.32 13.72 -15.29
C GLN A 74 -47.72 15.09 -14.95
N HIS A 75 -48.40 16.15 -15.37
CA HIS A 75 -47.97 17.54 -15.11
C HIS A 75 -48.64 18.16 -13.87
N SER A 76 -49.84 17.70 -13.48
CA SER A 76 -50.59 18.26 -12.35
C SER A 76 -50.18 17.61 -11.02
N PRO A 77 -49.69 18.39 -10.02
CA PRO A 77 -49.34 17.86 -8.70
C PRO A 77 -50.51 17.22 -7.94
N LYS A 78 -51.73 17.77 -8.09
CA LYS A 78 -52.92 17.21 -7.46
C LYS A 78 -53.23 15.82 -7.99
N ARG A 79 -53.13 15.64 -9.31
CA ARG A 79 -53.33 14.34 -9.96
C ARG A 79 -52.27 13.32 -9.53
N ILE A 80 -51.02 13.76 -9.40
CA ILE A 80 -49.95 12.90 -8.88
C ILE A 80 -50.26 12.48 -7.44
N SER A 81 -50.70 13.40 -6.59
CA SER A 81 -51.11 13.09 -5.21
C SER A 81 -52.22 12.05 -5.17
N PHE A 82 -53.30 12.25 -5.93
CA PHE A 82 -54.41 11.30 -6.00
C PHE A 82 -53.97 9.91 -6.47
N LEU A 83 -53.16 9.83 -7.52
CA LEU A 83 -52.62 8.56 -8.00
C LEU A 83 -51.68 7.89 -6.98
N TYR A 84 -50.95 8.67 -6.18
CA TYR A 84 -50.16 8.15 -5.06
C TYR A 84 -51.01 7.66 -3.90
N ASP A 85 -52.14 8.31 -3.60
CA ASP A 85 -53.08 7.83 -2.58
C ASP A 85 -53.76 6.52 -3.04
N CYS A 86 -54.07 6.39 -4.34
CA CYS A 86 -54.46 5.12 -4.96
C CYS A 86 -53.37 4.04 -4.80
N LEU A 87 -52.10 4.36 -5.07
CA LEU A 87 -51.01 3.41 -4.87
C LEU A 87 -50.82 3.02 -3.39
N ALA A 88 -50.94 3.97 -2.47
CA ALA A 88 -50.89 3.70 -1.03
C ALA A 88 -51.99 2.73 -0.62
N MET A 89 -53.23 2.97 -1.08
CA MET A 89 -54.38 2.10 -0.81
C MET A 89 -54.20 0.71 -1.42
N ALA A 90 -53.61 0.62 -2.62
CA ALA A 90 -53.27 -0.67 -3.23
C ALA A 90 -52.26 -1.46 -2.40
N VAL A 91 -51.30 -0.79 -1.75
CA VAL A 91 -50.34 -1.44 -0.85
C VAL A 91 -51.01 -1.84 0.48
N GLU A 92 -51.80 -0.95 1.08
CA GLU A 92 -52.52 -1.25 2.34
C GLU A 92 -53.48 -2.43 2.19
N THR A 93 -54.16 -2.53 1.04
CA THR A 93 -55.05 -3.67 0.72
C THR A 93 -54.30 -4.91 0.24
N SER A 94 -52.96 -4.93 0.32
CA SER A 94 -52.08 -6.04 -0.10
C SER A 94 -52.22 -6.43 -1.58
N LEU A 95 -52.71 -5.52 -2.43
CA LEU A 95 -52.78 -5.72 -3.88
C LEU A 95 -51.39 -5.60 -4.53
N LEU A 96 -50.54 -4.71 -4.01
CA LEU A 96 -49.18 -4.48 -4.49
C LEU A 96 -48.16 -4.66 -3.37
N PRO A 97 -47.04 -5.38 -3.60
CA PRO A 97 -45.97 -5.47 -2.62
C PRO A 97 -45.28 -4.11 -2.39
N PRO A 98 -45.14 -3.64 -1.14
CA PRO A 98 -44.57 -2.32 -0.83
C PRO A 98 -43.14 -2.16 -1.37
N ARG A 99 -42.35 -3.23 -1.34
CA ARG A 99 -40.96 -3.24 -1.84
C ARG A 99 -40.89 -2.90 -3.32
N MET A 100 -41.73 -3.54 -4.13
CA MET A 100 -41.71 -3.34 -5.59
C MET A 100 -42.09 -1.91 -5.96
N VAL A 101 -43.09 -1.35 -5.26
CA VAL A 101 -43.52 0.04 -5.43
C VAL A 101 -42.39 1.00 -5.04
N CYS A 102 -41.77 0.84 -3.87
CA CYS A 102 -40.66 1.70 -3.43
C CYS A 102 -39.47 1.66 -4.39
N VAL A 103 -39.06 0.47 -4.84
CA VAL A 103 -37.94 0.32 -5.78
C VAL A 103 -38.25 0.99 -7.12
N ALA A 104 -39.46 0.79 -7.67
CA ALA A 104 -39.87 1.40 -8.93
C ALA A 104 -39.92 2.93 -8.86
N LEU A 105 -40.43 3.48 -7.74
CA LEU A 105 -40.48 4.93 -7.50
C LEU A 105 -39.08 5.57 -7.51
N ILE A 106 -38.13 4.99 -6.75
CA ILE A 106 -36.77 5.54 -6.61
C ILE A 106 -35.94 5.33 -7.89
N THR A 107 -36.10 4.19 -8.56
CA THR A 107 -35.30 3.82 -9.75
C THR A 107 -35.79 4.55 -11.02
N SER A 108 -36.96 5.18 -10.98
CA SER A 108 -37.51 5.90 -12.13
C SER A 108 -36.55 6.97 -12.66
N LYS A 109 -36.34 6.98 -13.98
CA LYS A 109 -35.48 7.97 -14.66
C LYS A 109 -36.07 9.38 -14.60
N SER A 110 -37.40 9.48 -14.58
CA SER A 110 -38.14 10.74 -14.47
C SER A 110 -38.06 11.36 -13.08
N PHE A 111 -37.55 10.62 -12.09
CA PHE A 111 -37.41 11.04 -10.70
C PHE A 111 -36.07 11.78 -10.50
N GLN A 112 -36.17 13.11 -10.52
CA GLN A 112 -35.07 14.06 -10.39
C GLN A 112 -35.41 15.10 -9.32
N TRP A 113 -34.40 15.63 -8.64
CA TRP A 113 -34.57 16.63 -7.58
C TRP A 113 -35.12 17.97 -8.12
N GLU A 114 -34.88 18.29 -9.39
CA GLU A 114 -35.40 19.50 -10.06
C GLU A 114 -36.93 19.53 -10.08
N LYS A 115 -37.57 18.36 -10.19
CA LYS A 115 -39.03 18.21 -10.09
C LYS A 115 -39.45 18.21 -8.63
N THR A 116 -39.29 19.37 -7.99
CA THR A 116 -39.34 19.50 -6.53
C THR A 116 -40.66 19.03 -5.90
N GLN A 117 -41.80 19.28 -6.56
CA GLN A 117 -43.10 18.82 -6.08
C GLN A 117 -43.28 17.30 -6.22
N LEU A 118 -42.78 16.71 -7.33
CA LEU A 118 -42.77 15.26 -7.52
C LEU A 118 -41.89 14.62 -6.44
N TRP A 119 -40.68 15.16 -6.22
CA TRP A 119 -39.77 14.73 -5.16
C TRP A 119 -40.46 14.61 -3.80
N ALA A 120 -41.11 15.69 -3.36
CA ALA A 120 -41.78 15.72 -2.07
C ALA A 120 -42.91 14.67 -1.98
N LEU A 121 -43.75 14.58 -3.01
CA LEU A 121 -44.89 13.65 -3.03
C LEU A 121 -44.42 12.18 -3.07
N THR A 122 -43.38 11.87 -3.85
CA THR A 122 -42.83 10.51 -3.92
C THR A 122 -42.26 10.07 -2.57
N PHE A 123 -41.48 10.93 -1.90
CA PHE A 123 -40.91 10.58 -0.59
C PHE A 123 -41.98 10.50 0.51
N LYS A 124 -43.04 11.32 0.47
CA LYS A 124 -44.19 11.17 1.36
C LYS A 124 -44.91 9.83 1.17
N LEU A 125 -45.06 9.37 -0.07
CA LEU A 125 -45.62 8.05 -0.34
C LEU A 125 -44.71 6.95 0.21
N ILE A 126 -43.39 7.02 -0.06
CA ILE A 126 -42.41 6.04 0.44
C ILE A 126 -42.47 5.97 1.97
N HIS A 127 -42.53 7.11 2.67
CA HIS A 127 -42.66 7.17 4.13
C HIS A 127 -43.86 6.37 4.65
N LYS A 128 -45.02 6.46 3.98
CA LYS A 128 -46.24 5.72 4.36
C LYS A 128 -46.08 4.20 4.22
N ILE A 129 -45.46 3.73 3.14
CA ILE A 129 -45.48 2.29 2.77
C ILE A 129 -44.23 1.51 3.15
N ILE A 130 -43.10 2.19 3.42
CA ILE A 130 -41.81 1.52 3.67
C ILE A 130 -41.82 0.61 4.90
N GLY A 131 -42.71 0.86 5.86
CA GLY A 131 -42.89 0.01 7.05
C GLY A 131 -43.30 -1.43 6.74
N GLY A 132 -43.88 -1.70 5.56
CA GLY A 132 -44.26 -3.05 5.12
C GLY A 132 -43.14 -3.81 4.37
N VAL A 133 -41.94 -3.23 4.23
CA VAL A 133 -40.82 -3.83 3.50
C VAL A 133 -39.95 -4.67 4.44
N ASP A 134 -39.41 -5.78 3.94
CA ASP A 134 -38.47 -6.61 4.70
C ASP A 134 -37.16 -5.86 5.00
N TYR A 135 -36.49 -6.19 6.11
CA TYR A 135 -35.28 -5.46 6.56
C TYR A 135 -34.14 -5.42 5.52
N LYS A 136 -34.02 -6.42 4.63
CA LYS A 136 -33.02 -6.41 3.55
C LYS A 136 -33.45 -5.45 2.45
N GLY A 137 -34.73 -5.47 2.08
CA GLY A 137 -35.33 -4.50 1.18
C GLY A 137 -35.17 -3.05 1.68
N VAL A 138 -35.41 -2.80 2.97
CA VAL A 138 -35.21 -1.46 3.58
C VAL A 138 -33.76 -1.02 3.50
N ARG A 139 -32.78 -1.91 3.72
CA ARG A 139 -31.35 -1.60 3.53
C ARG A 139 -31.04 -1.21 2.08
N ASP A 140 -31.55 -1.97 1.11
CA ASP A 140 -31.31 -1.70 -0.31
C ASP A 140 -31.96 -0.36 -0.73
N LEU A 141 -33.15 -0.05 -0.20
CA LEU A 141 -33.83 1.23 -0.37
C LEU A 141 -33.07 2.37 0.29
N LEU A 142 -32.53 2.20 1.51
CA LEU A 142 -31.72 3.21 2.18
C LEU A 142 -30.55 3.64 1.31
N LYS A 143 -29.82 2.68 0.73
CA LYS A 143 -28.73 2.98 -0.20
C LYS A 143 -29.23 3.81 -1.40
N ALA A 144 -30.31 3.37 -2.05
CA ALA A 144 -30.86 4.06 -3.21
C ALA A 144 -31.36 5.48 -2.89
N VAL A 145 -31.96 5.70 -1.71
CA VAL A 145 -32.37 7.02 -1.23
C VAL A 145 -31.15 7.92 -1.00
N LEU A 146 -30.10 7.41 -0.33
CA LEU A 146 -28.88 8.16 -0.09
C LEU A 146 -28.17 8.53 -1.40
N ASP A 147 -28.11 7.63 -2.38
CA ASP A 147 -27.56 7.89 -3.71
C ASP A 147 -28.34 9.01 -4.43
N LYS A 148 -29.67 9.02 -4.32
CA LYS A 148 -30.50 10.11 -4.88
C LYS A 148 -30.28 11.43 -4.17
N ILE A 149 -30.12 11.45 -2.85
CA ILE A 149 -29.82 12.66 -2.10
C ILE A 149 -28.45 13.24 -2.51
N GLN A 150 -27.45 12.38 -2.78
CA GLN A 150 -26.14 12.83 -3.29
C GLN A 150 -26.20 13.51 -4.67
N SER A 151 -27.26 13.29 -5.46
CA SER A 151 -27.44 13.98 -6.75
C SER A 151 -27.83 15.45 -6.62
N ILE A 152 -28.22 15.90 -5.42
CA ILE A 152 -28.59 17.28 -5.13
C ILE A 152 -27.30 18.12 -5.00
N PRO A 153 -27.21 19.28 -5.65
CA PRO A 153 -26.04 20.15 -5.50
C PRO A 153 -25.95 20.75 -4.08
N THR A 154 -24.76 21.22 -3.73
CA THR A 154 -24.51 21.87 -2.43
C THR A 154 -25.24 23.21 -2.28
N THR A 155 -25.54 23.89 -3.39
CA THR A 155 -26.28 25.15 -3.42
C THR A 155 -27.59 24.98 -4.17
N VAL A 156 -28.69 25.23 -3.48
CA VAL A 156 -30.06 25.16 -4.03
C VAL A 156 -30.85 26.41 -3.64
N SER A 157 -31.96 26.66 -4.35
CA SER A 157 -32.89 27.73 -3.99
C SER A 157 -33.51 27.46 -2.62
N SER A 158 -33.64 28.50 -1.78
CA SER A 158 -34.24 28.39 -0.44
C SER A 158 -35.71 27.93 -0.50
N ALA A 159 -36.42 28.23 -1.59
CA ALA A 159 -37.83 27.87 -1.78
C ALA A 159 -38.05 26.35 -1.89
N ILE A 160 -37.05 25.60 -2.38
CA ILE A 160 -37.19 24.16 -2.62
C ILE A 160 -36.76 23.29 -1.44
N VAL A 161 -36.11 23.88 -0.43
CA VAL A 161 -35.55 23.14 0.72
C VAL A 161 -36.62 22.33 1.46
N GLN A 162 -37.78 22.93 1.73
CA GLN A 162 -38.87 22.25 2.44
C GLN A 162 -39.40 21.02 1.69
N GLN A 163 -39.41 21.09 0.37
CA GLN A 163 -39.85 19.98 -0.47
C GLN A 163 -38.77 18.88 -0.53
N LEU A 164 -37.48 19.26 -0.54
CA LEU A 164 -36.37 18.31 -0.49
C LEU A 164 -36.29 17.56 0.84
N LEU A 165 -36.67 18.21 1.96
CA LEU A 165 -36.69 17.62 3.31
C LEU A 165 -37.60 16.39 3.45
N ALA A 166 -38.57 16.18 2.55
CA ALA A 166 -39.36 14.94 2.54
C ALA A 166 -38.48 13.68 2.42
N ALA A 167 -37.34 13.77 1.73
CA ALA A 167 -36.38 12.67 1.66
C ALA A 167 -35.67 12.42 3.00
N ARG A 168 -35.43 13.49 3.77
CA ARG A 168 -34.83 13.41 5.11
C ARG A 168 -35.76 12.68 6.07
N GLU A 169 -37.08 12.95 6.01
CA GLU A 169 -38.07 12.27 6.86
C GLU A 169 -38.08 10.76 6.63
N VAL A 170 -37.95 10.30 5.38
CA VAL A 170 -37.81 8.87 5.07
C VAL A 170 -36.53 8.29 5.66
N VAL A 171 -35.41 8.99 5.55
CA VAL A 171 -34.14 8.54 6.16
C VAL A 171 -34.27 8.51 7.68
N GLU A 172 -34.89 9.51 8.29
CA GLU A 172 -35.14 9.57 9.74
C GLU A 172 -35.97 8.39 10.21
N TYR A 173 -37.04 8.05 9.49
CA TYR A 173 -37.87 6.89 9.80
C TYR A 173 -37.13 5.55 9.65
N ILE A 174 -36.29 5.41 8.62
CA ILE A 174 -35.44 4.22 8.45
C ILE A 174 -34.41 4.09 9.59
N LEU A 175 -33.87 5.21 10.06
CA LEU A 175 -32.87 5.26 11.12
C LEU A 175 -33.47 5.23 12.54
N ASP A 176 -34.78 5.37 12.68
CA ASP A 176 -35.46 5.28 13.97
C ASP A 176 -35.35 3.86 14.53
N ARG A 177 -34.69 3.78 15.69
CA ARG A 177 -34.47 2.52 16.42
C ARG A 177 -35.77 1.97 16.99
N ASN A 178 -36.77 2.82 17.25
CA ASN A 178 -38.07 2.39 17.76
C ASN A 178 -38.94 1.80 16.65
N ALA A 179 -38.86 2.34 15.43
CA ALA A 179 -39.53 1.79 14.25
C ALA A 179 -39.00 0.39 13.88
N CYS A 180 -37.74 0.09 14.20
CA CYS A 180 -37.12 -1.24 14.08
C CYS A 180 -37.26 -1.88 12.68
N LEU A 181 -37.23 -1.06 11.63
CA LEU A 181 -37.39 -1.50 10.22
C LEU A 181 -36.22 -2.37 9.74
N LEU A 182 -35.03 -2.11 10.25
CA LEU A 182 -33.84 -2.91 10.00
C LEU A 182 -32.87 -2.88 11.19
N PRO A 183 -31.96 -3.86 11.32
CA PRO A 183 -30.86 -3.76 12.27
C PRO A 183 -30.04 -2.50 12.00
N ALA A 184 -29.92 -1.63 13.02
CA ALA A 184 -29.23 -0.35 12.90
C ALA A 184 -27.77 -0.51 12.40
N TYR A 185 -27.14 -1.67 12.64
CA TYR A 185 -25.80 -2.00 12.12
C TYR A 185 -25.73 -2.05 10.58
N PHE A 186 -26.81 -2.49 9.91
CA PHE A 186 -26.87 -2.43 8.44
C PHE A 186 -27.00 -1.00 7.94
N ALA A 187 -27.80 -0.17 8.62
CA ALA A 187 -27.94 1.24 8.26
C ALA A 187 -26.60 1.98 8.35
N VAL A 188 -25.87 1.85 9.47
CA VAL A 188 -24.56 2.52 9.62
C VAL A 188 -23.54 2.00 8.61
N THR A 189 -23.61 0.72 8.24
CA THR A 189 -22.73 0.13 7.23
C THR A 189 -22.94 0.75 5.85
N GLU A 190 -24.19 0.91 5.41
CA GLU A 190 -24.47 1.56 4.11
C GLU A 190 -24.14 3.05 4.13
N ILE A 191 -24.43 3.75 5.24
CA ILE A 191 -24.03 5.16 5.42
C ILE A 191 -22.51 5.31 5.28
N ARG A 192 -21.73 4.48 5.96
CA ARG A 192 -20.26 4.59 5.98
C ARG A 192 -19.58 4.13 4.69
N LYS A 193 -20.27 3.37 3.84
CA LYS A 193 -19.80 3.10 2.46
C LYS A 193 -19.89 4.36 1.59
N LEU A 194 -20.93 5.17 1.77
CA LEU A 194 -21.16 6.41 1.01
C LEU A 194 -20.44 7.62 1.61
N TYR A 195 -20.31 7.65 2.94
CA TYR A 195 -19.65 8.68 3.72
C TYR A 195 -18.54 8.04 4.57
N PRO A 196 -17.39 7.67 3.96
CA PRO A 196 -16.24 7.12 4.68
C PRO A 196 -15.64 8.15 5.66
N GLU A 197 -14.72 7.69 6.51
CA GLU A 197 -14.04 8.55 7.48
C GLU A 197 -13.37 9.75 6.80
N GLY A 198 -13.66 10.96 7.30
CA GLY A 198 -13.16 12.23 6.76
C GLY A 198 -14.07 12.90 5.72
N GLN A 199 -15.10 12.22 5.22
CA GLN A 199 -16.08 12.82 4.31
C GLN A 199 -17.28 13.39 5.08
N LEU A 200 -17.63 14.65 4.80
CA LEU A 200 -18.79 15.29 5.39
C LEU A 200 -20.09 14.71 4.81
N SER A 201 -21.09 14.53 5.65
CA SER A 201 -22.44 14.15 5.23
C SER A 201 -23.06 15.25 4.36
N HIS A 202 -23.95 14.85 3.45
CA HIS A 202 -24.72 15.80 2.65
C HIS A 202 -25.51 16.79 3.53
N TRP A 203 -25.59 18.06 3.14
CA TRP A 203 -26.18 19.15 3.94
C TRP A 203 -27.65 18.90 4.32
N LEU A 204 -28.40 18.18 3.48
CA LEU A 204 -29.79 17.80 3.75
C LEU A 204 -29.95 16.85 4.94
N LEU A 205 -28.93 16.03 5.21
CA LEU A 205 -28.96 15.00 6.25
C LEU A 205 -28.19 15.45 7.50
N GLY A 206 -27.05 16.14 7.32
CA GLY A 206 -26.32 16.85 8.38
C GLY A 206 -26.22 16.09 9.70
N SER A 207 -26.85 16.63 10.75
CA SER A 207 -26.83 16.07 12.10
C SER A 207 -27.47 14.69 12.20
N LEU A 208 -28.51 14.38 11.40
CA LEU A 208 -29.23 13.10 11.46
C LEU A 208 -28.28 11.91 11.24
N ILE A 209 -27.44 11.98 10.21
CA ILE A 209 -26.44 10.93 9.96
C ILE A 209 -25.33 10.97 11.01
N SER A 210 -24.87 12.16 11.38
CA SER A 210 -23.76 12.32 12.32
C SER A 210 -24.09 11.73 13.69
N ASP A 211 -25.24 12.10 14.26
CA ASP A 211 -25.75 11.61 15.53
C ASP A 211 -26.00 10.09 15.50
N PHE A 212 -26.54 9.59 14.38
CA PHE A 212 -26.76 8.15 14.19
C PHE A 212 -25.43 7.38 14.13
N VAL A 213 -24.43 7.87 13.39
CA VAL A 213 -23.09 7.25 13.33
C VAL A 213 -22.45 7.30 14.71
N ASP A 214 -22.52 8.43 15.42
CA ASP A 214 -21.94 8.59 16.76
C ASP A 214 -22.53 7.62 17.79
N SER A 215 -23.79 7.22 17.64
CA SER A 215 -24.39 6.18 18.49
C SER A 215 -23.69 4.81 18.41
N PHE A 216 -22.89 4.56 17.36
CA PHE A 216 -22.06 3.34 17.21
C PHE A 216 -20.63 3.51 17.72
N ARG A 217 -20.23 4.70 18.17
CA ARG A 217 -18.90 4.94 18.74
C ARG A 217 -18.59 4.02 19.94
N PRO A 218 -19.53 3.74 20.87
CA PRO A 218 -19.31 2.74 21.92
C PRO A 218 -19.02 1.34 21.37
N THR A 219 -19.74 0.91 20.32
CA THR A 219 -19.51 -0.38 19.66
C THR A 219 -18.14 -0.45 19.00
N ALA A 220 -17.68 0.65 18.39
CA ALA A 220 -16.34 0.74 17.84
C ALA A 220 -15.27 0.61 18.94
N ARG A 221 -15.47 1.26 20.09
CA ARG A 221 -14.57 1.19 21.26
C ARG A 221 -14.49 -0.22 21.86
N ILE A 222 -15.61 -0.95 21.96
CA ILE A 222 -15.64 -2.35 22.41
C ILE A 222 -14.81 -3.25 21.47
N ASN A 223 -14.81 -2.97 20.17
CA ASN A 223 -14.06 -3.73 19.16
C ASN A 223 -12.63 -3.20 18.92
N SER A 224 -12.18 -2.22 19.72
CA SER A 224 -10.86 -1.60 19.57
C SER A 224 -9.94 -1.96 20.74
N ILE A 225 -8.66 -2.14 20.45
CA ILE A 225 -7.64 -2.31 21.48
C ILE A 225 -7.21 -0.92 21.96
N CYS A 226 -7.30 -0.67 23.27
CA CYS A 226 -6.89 0.60 23.86
C CYS A 226 -5.40 0.86 23.60
N GLY A 227 -5.08 2.02 23.02
CA GLY A 227 -3.70 2.41 22.73
C GLY A 227 -2.99 1.55 21.68
N ARG A 228 -3.74 0.86 20.80
CA ARG A 228 -3.18 -0.06 19.79
C ARG A 228 -2.03 0.54 19.00
N CYS A 229 -2.16 1.79 18.58
CA CYS A 229 -1.18 2.51 17.76
C CYS A 229 0.17 2.69 18.47
N SER A 230 0.20 2.62 19.80
CA SER A 230 1.40 2.73 20.63
C SER A 230 1.95 1.38 21.09
N LEU A 231 1.24 0.27 20.85
CA LEU A 231 1.73 -1.06 21.17
C LEU A 231 2.79 -1.45 20.14
N LEU A 232 3.97 -1.81 20.62
CA LEU A 232 5.09 -2.22 19.78
C LEU A 232 5.44 -3.69 20.03
N PRO A 233 5.65 -4.50 18.98
CA PRO A 233 6.06 -5.88 19.13
C PRO A 233 7.55 -6.00 19.49
N VAL A 234 7.93 -7.13 20.06
CA VAL A 234 9.33 -7.58 20.03
C VAL A 234 9.53 -8.31 18.71
N VAL A 235 10.53 -7.89 17.93
CA VAL A 235 10.82 -8.49 16.63
C VAL A 235 11.44 -9.87 16.83
N ASN A 236 10.68 -10.90 16.46
CA ASN A 236 11.11 -12.29 16.46
C ASN A 236 11.08 -12.85 15.04
N ASN A 237 12.10 -13.63 14.69
CA ASN A 237 12.20 -14.30 13.39
C ASN A 237 11.46 -15.67 13.35
N SER A 238 10.62 -15.96 14.33
CA SER A 238 9.87 -17.22 14.41
C SER A 238 8.57 -17.10 13.61
N GLY A 239 8.29 -18.09 12.76
CA GLY A 239 7.29 -18.03 11.67
C GLY A 239 5.82 -17.82 12.03
N ALA A 240 5.47 -17.60 13.29
CA ALA A 240 4.10 -17.27 13.70
C ALA A 240 3.96 -15.76 13.94
N ILE A 241 3.81 -14.97 12.85
CA ILE A 241 3.42 -13.57 13.01
C ILE A 241 1.98 -13.49 13.50
N CYS A 242 1.73 -12.67 14.51
CA CYS A 242 0.36 -12.37 14.93
C CYS A 242 -0.34 -11.49 13.88
N ASN A 243 -1.57 -11.83 13.50
CA ASN A 243 -2.39 -11.01 12.58
C ASN A 243 -2.62 -9.57 13.09
N SER A 244 -2.38 -9.30 14.37
CA SER A 244 -2.51 -7.97 14.99
C SER A 244 -1.59 -6.91 14.39
N TRP A 245 -0.47 -7.31 13.79
CA TRP A 245 0.53 -6.40 13.20
C TRP A 245 0.40 -6.26 11.68
N LYS A 246 -0.59 -6.91 11.06
CA LYS A 246 -0.81 -6.80 9.62
C LYS A 246 -1.36 -5.42 9.26
N LEU A 247 -0.71 -4.81 8.28
CA LEU A 247 -1.04 -3.51 7.73
C LEU A 247 -1.43 -3.66 6.26
N ASP A 248 -2.27 -2.76 5.78
CA ASP A 248 -2.56 -2.65 4.36
C ASP A 248 -1.30 -2.13 3.60
N PRO A 249 -0.80 -2.85 2.58
CA PRO A 249 0.40 -2.46 1.84
C PRO A 249 0.24 -1.18 1.01
N THR A 250 -0.97 -0.65 0.85
CA THR A 250 -1.23 0.60 0.12
C THR A 250 -1.42 1.80 1.04
N THR A 251 -2.06 1.61 2.20
CA THR A 251 -2.40 2.72 3.11
C THR A 251 -1.64 2.71 4.43
N LEU A 252 -0.91 1.63 4.75
CA LEU A 252 -0.31 1.35 6.07
C LEU A 252 -1.31 1.38 7.24
N ARG A 253 -2.60 1.21 6.99
CA ARG A 253 -3.64 1.21 8.02
C ARG A 253 -3.85 -0.20 8.58
N PHE A 254 -4.41 -0.27 9.78
CA PHE A 254 -4.88 -1.54 10.33
C PHE A 254 -6.08 -2.05 9.52
N HIS A 255 -6.18 -3.37 9.40
CA HIS A 255 -7.39 -4.02 8.90
C HIS A 255 -8.48 -3.98 9.97
N LEU A 256 -9.40 -3.03 9.84
CA LEU A 256 -10.54 -2.85 10.74
C LEU A 256 -11.71 -3.75 10.32
N ARG A 257 -12.43 -4.29 11.31
CA ARG A 257 -13.58 -5.17 11.05
C ARG A 257 -14.86 -4.34 10.93
N GLY A 258 -15.51 -4.42 9.78
CA GLY A 258 -16.75 -3.68 9.54
C GLY A 258 -16.55 -2.16 9.41
N MET A 259 -17.64 -1.46 9.11
CA MET A 259 -17.62 -0.02 8.82
C MET A 259 -18.13 0.78 10.03
N LEU A 260 -17.44 0.64 11.16
CA LEU A 260 -17.76 1.37 12.39
C LEU A 260 -17.00 2.71 12.45
N PRO A 261 -17.50 3.68 13.25
CA PRO A 261 -16.78 4.92 13.54
C PRO A 261 -15.66 4.67 14.57
N TYR A 262 -14.61 3.99 14.10
CA TYR A 262 -13.39 3.80 14.87
C TYR A 262 -12.71 5.13 15.19
N ASP A 263 -11.80 5.11 16.15
CA ASP A 263 -11.01 6.30 16.47
C ASP A 263 -10.12 6.68 15.28
N LYS A 264 -9.84 7.99 15.17
CA LYS A 264 -9.15 8.57 14.02
C LYS A 264 -7.75 7.98 13.81
N ASP A 265 -7.05 7.69 14.89
CA ASP A 265 -5.70 7.10 14.90
C ASP A 265 -5.66 5.72 14.22
N LEU A 266 -6.74 4.95 14.29
CA LEU A 266 -6.85 3.65 13.61
C LEU A 266 -7.01 3.76 12.08
N PHE A 267 -7.46 4.92 11.60
CA PHE A 267 -7.53 5.25 10.17
C PHE A 267 -6.27 5.97 9.68
N GLU A 268 -5.33 6.31 10.56
CA GLU A 268 -4.06 6.91 10.15
C GLU A 268 -3.04 5.83 9.74
N PRO A 269 -2.12 6.16 8.81
CA PRO A 269 -1.06 5.25 8.44
C PRO A 269 -0.13 4.98 9.64
N GLN A 270 0.11 3.71 9.95
CA GLN A 270 0.90 3.27 11.10
C GLN A 270 2.40 3.33 10.81
N THR A 271 2.89 4.52 10.45
CA THR A 271 4.30 4.76 10.09
C THR A 271 5.23 4.56 11.26
N GLY A 272 4.85 4.98 12.47
CA GLY A 272 5.64 4.78 13.70
C GLY A 272 5.90 3.31 14.00
N LEU A 273 4.87 2.46 13.85
CA LEU A 273 4.99 1.02 14.03
C LEU A 273 5.95 0.40 12.99
N LEU A 274 5.75 0.71 11.70
CA LEU A 274 6.59 0.16 10.64
C LEU A 274 8.05 0.64 10.77
N ARG A 275 8.27 1.91 11.11
CA ARG A 275 9.61 2.48 11.34
C ARG A 275 10.33 1.79 12.48
N TYR A 276 9.65 1.62 13.62
CA TYR A 276 10.21 0.89 14.76
C TYR A 276 10.64 -0.53 14.37
N VAL A 277 9.83 -1.27 13.61
CA VAL A 277 10.18 -2.63 13.15
C VAL A 277 11.35 -2.60 12.16
N LEU A 278 11.38 -1.63 11.23
CA LEU A 278 12.47 -1.48 10.27
C LEU A 278 13.82 -1.18 10.93
N GLU A 279 13.83 -0.47 12.06
CA GLU A 279 15.04 -0.17 12.84
C GLU A 279 15.64 -1.40 13.54
N GLN A 280 14.86 -2.46 13.77
CA GLN A 280 15.34 -3.65 14.46
C GLN A 280 16.13 -4.59 13.52
N PRO A 281 17.26 -5.16 13.97
CA PRO A 281 17.94 -6.25 13.26
C PRO A 281 17.02 -7.46 13.01
N TYR A 282 17.26 -8.18 11.92
CA TYR A 282 16.51 -9.39 11.53
C TYR A 282 15.00 -9.21 11.33
N SER A 283 14.51 -7.97 11.16
CA SER A 283 13.07 -7.69 10.99
C SER A 283 12.50 -7.97 9.60
N ARG A 284 13.33 -8.37 8.62
CA ARG A 284 12.95 -8.55 7.21
C ARG A 284 11.70 -9.41 7.02
N GLU A 285 11.65 -10.57 7.66
CA GLU A 285 10.51 -11.48 7.54
C GLU A 285 9.25 -10.91 8.19
N MET A 286 9.41 -10.23 9.33
CA MET A 286 8.31 -9.55 10.00
C MET A 286 7.73 -8.44 9.12
N VAL A 287 8.55 -7.60 8.52
CA VAL A 287 8.10 -6.54 7.59
C VAL A 287 7.37 -7.14 6.39
N CYS A 288 7.92 -8.19 5.78
CA CYS A 288 7.25 -8.89 4.68
C CYS A 288 5.88 -9.43 5.11
N ASN A 289 5.79 -10.06 6.28
CA ASN A 289 4.54 -10.61 6.78
C ASN A 289 3.51 -9.53 7.20
N MET A 290 3.97 -8.41 7.74
CA MET A 290 3.10 -7.27 8.10
C MET A 290 2.44 -6.67 6.87
N LEU A 291 3.18 -6.55 5.77
CA LEU A 291 2.72 -5.95 4.51
C LEU A 291 2.20 -6.98 3.49
N GLY A 292 2.23 -8.28 3.81
CA GLY A 292 1.85 -9.35 2.89
C GLY A 292 2.76 -9.49 1.66
N LEU A 293 4.01 -9.06 1.76
CA LEU A 293 4.99 -9.12 0.67
C LEU A 293 5.55 -10.53 0.52
N ASN A 294 5.36 -11.13 -0.64
CA ASN A 294 5.88 -12.46 -0.96
C ASN A 294 7.13 -12.34 -1.84
N LYS A 295 8.24 -12.99 -1.43
CA LYS A 295 9.52 -13.02 -2.18
C LYS A 295 9.38 -13.53 -3.62
N GLN A 296 8.33 -14.30 -3.92
CA GLN A 296 8.07 -14.87 -5.25
C GLN A 296 7.38 -13.90 -6.22
N GLN A 297 6.74 -12.85 -5.71
CA GLN A 297 5.98 -11.89 -6.53
C GLN A 297 6.66 -10.52 -6.51
N LYS A 298 6.96 -10.01 -7.70
CA LYS A 298 7.48 -8.65 -7.86
C LYS A 298 6.37 -7.67 -7.55
N GLN A 299 6.45 -7.01 -6.40
CA GLN A 299 5.45 -6.06 -5.95
C GLN A 299 6.13 -4.83 -5.36
N ARG A 300 6.09 -3.72 -6.11
CA ARG A 300 6.56 -2.44 -5.58
C ARG A 300 5.59 -1.95 -4.49
N CYS A 301 6.12 -1.58 -3.33
CA CYS A 301 5.38 -1.04 -2.21
C CYS A 301 5.83 0.41 -1.94
N PRO A 302 5.13 1.43 -2.48
CA PRO A 302 5.54 2.83 -2.35
C PRO A 302 5.62 3.32 -0.90
N VAL A 303 4.71 2.84 -0.05
CA VAL A 303 4.69 3.23 1.37
C VAL A 303 5.89 2.68 2.14
N LEU A 304 6.34 1.45 1.83
CA LEU A 304 7.58 0.90 2.37
C LEU A 304 8.79 1.67 1.84
N GLU A 305 8.79 1.95 0.54
CA GLU A 305 9.84 2.73 -0.13
C GLU A 305 10.02 4.11 0.53
N GLU A 306 8.92 4.81 0.80
CA GLU A 306 8.95 6.10 1.49
C GLU A 306 9.48 5.97 2.94
N GLN A 307 9.06 4.94 3.68
CA GLN A 307 9.56 4.71 5.04
C GLN A 307 11.05 4.36 5.10
N LEU A 308 11.56 3.64 4.09
CA LEU A 308 13.00 3.39 3.95
C LEU A 308 13.77 4.69 3.68
N VAL A 309 13.25 5.58 2.84
CA VAL A 309 13.85 6.90 2.59
C VAL A 309 13.81 7.76 3.86
N ASP A 310 12.69 7.78 4.60
CA ASP A 310 12.59 8.49 5.88
C ASP A 310 13.64 8.01 6.89
N LEU A 311 13.88 6.70 6.94
CA LEU A 311 14.85 6.13 7.87
C LEU A 311 16.30 6.49 7.49
N VAL A 312 16.60 6.62 6.19
CA VAL A 312 17.88 7.13 5.71
C VAL A 312 18.05 8.62 6.06
N VAL A 313 17.01 9.43 5.90
CA VAL A 313 17.05 10.85 6.31
C VAL A 313 17.27 10.96 7.83
N TYR A 314 16.59 10.15 8.63
CA TYR A 314 16.80 10.08 10.07
C TYR A 314 18.25 9.68 10.42
N ALA A 315 18.84 8.72 9.71
CA ALA A 315 20.25 8.38 9.90
C ALA A 315 21.20 9.53 9.56
N MET A 316 20.90 10.32 8.52
CA MET A 316 21.65 11.55 8.19
C MET A 316 21.53 12.61 9.29
N GLU A 317 20.33 12.83 9.83
CA GLU A 317 20.09 13.79 10.94
C GLU A 317 20.82 13.39 12.22
N ARG A 318 20.84 12.10 12.54
CA ARG A 318 21.63 11.57 13.67
C ARG A 318 23.13 11.73 13.47
N SER A 319 23.61 11.51 12.25
CA SER A 319 25.03 11.69 11.91
C SER A 319 25.49 13.15 12.09
N GLU A 320 24.57 14.11 11.94
CA GLU A 320 24.87 15.53 12.10
C GLU A 320 25.00 15.94 13.59
N THR A 321 24.17 15.33 14.44
CA THR A 321 24.03 15.66 15.87
C THR A 321 25.02 14.94 16.78
N GLU A 322 25.57 13.79 16.38
CA GLU A 322 26.59 13.09 17.16
C GLU A 322 27.95 13.82 17.10
N GLU A 323 28.44 14.29 18.27
CA GLU A 323 29.69 15.06 18.40
C GLU A 323 30.96 14.23 18.09
N HIS A 324 30.90 12.90 18.20
CA HIS A 324 32.03 11.97 18.03
C HIS A 324 31.82 10.97 16.88
N PHE A 325 31.19 11.40 15.79
CA PHE A 325 30.92 10.53 14.63
C PHE A 325 32.21 9.89 14.03
N ASP A 326 33.35 10.60 14.13
CA ASP A 326 34.65 10.18 13.59
C ASP A 326 35.55 9.44 14.59
N ALA A 327 35.14 9.31 15.87
CA ALA A 327 35.93 8.59 16.85
C ALA A 327 35.81 7.08 16.59
N ASP A 328 36.95 6.37 16.58
CA ASP A 328 37.14 4.95 16.23
C ASP A 328 36.33 3.92 17.08
N VAL A 329 35.33 4.36 17.85
CA VAL A 329 34.40 3.54 18.61
C VAL A 329 33.04 3.64 17.94
N GLY A 330 32.68 2.62 17.16
CA GLY A 330 31.44 2.57 16.38
C GLY A 330 30.20 2.98 17.16
N GLY A 331 29.80 4.24 16.95
CA GLY A 331 28.64 4.83 17.59
C GLY A 331 27.33 4.22 17.11
N THR A 332 26.25 4.54 17.80
CA THR A 332 24.89 4.10 17.45
C THR A 332 24.51 4.42 16.00
N SER A 333 25.00 5.54 15.44
CA SER A 333 24.76 5.87 14.03
C SER A 333 25.47 4.95 13.05
N GLN A 334 26.68 4.46 13.34
CA GLN A 334 27.37 3.52 12.45
C GLN A 334 26.64 2.19 12.38
N LEU A 335 26.15 1.69 13.51
CA LEU A 335 25.32 0.48 13.58
C LEU A 335 24.01 0.65 12.79
N LEU A 336 23.37 1.81 12.89
CA LEU A 336 22.18 2.14 12.11
C LEU A 336 22.48 2.14 10.60
N TRP A 337 23.61 2.71 10.17
CA TRP A 337 24.04 2.69 8.77
C TRP A 337 24.32 1.29 8.24
N GLN A 338 24.98 0.44 9.03
CA GLN A 338 25.22 -0.96 8.68
C GLN A 338 23.90 -1.74 8.55
N HIS A 339 23.00 -1.55 9.51
CA HIS A 339 21.67 -2.15 9.50
C HIS A 339 20.86 -1.70 8.28
N LEU A 340 20.80 -0.39 8.02
CA LEU A 340 20.16 0.20 6.85
C LEU A 340 20.71 -0.37 5.56
N SER A 341 22.03 -0.49 5.44
CA SER A 341 22.68 -1.09 4.27
C SER A 341 22.11 -2.48 3.98
N SER A 342 22.11 -3.35 4.99
CA SER A 342 21.62 -4.72 4.87
C SER A 342 20.11 -4.77 4.58
N GLN A 343 19.30 -3.89 5.16
CA GLN A 343 17.85 -3.83 4.92
C GLN A 343 17.50 -3.36 3.50
N LEU A 344 18.11 -2.26 3.04
CA LEU A 344 17.82 -1.70 1.71
C LEU A 344 18.19 -2.68 0.61
N ILE A 345 19.32 -3.38 0.73
CA ILE A 345 19.73 -4.40 -0.24
C ILE A 345 18.64 -5.46 -0.38
N PHE A 346 18.09 -5.95 0.73
CA PHE A 346 17.03 -6.96 0.70
C PHE A 346 15.78 -6.46 -0.03
N PHE A 347 15.22 -5.30 0.37
CA PHE A 347 13.96 -4.82 -0.21
C PHE A 347 14.09 -4.40 -1.68
N VAL A 348 15.24 -3.87 -2.10
CA VAL A 348 15.47 -3.50 -3.49
C VAL A 348 15.80 -4.73 -4.35
N LEU A 349 16.57 -5.71 -3.84
CA LEU A 349 16.91 -6.95 -4.54
C LEU A 349 15.66 -7.77 -4.90
N PHE A 350 14.70 -7.87 -3.96
CA PHE A 350 13.42 -8.55 -4.19
C PHE A 350 12.37 -7.66 -4.89
N GLN A 351 12.75 -6.46 -5.35
CA GLN A 351 11.90 -5.52 -6.09
C GLN A 351 10.67 -5.01 -5.30
N PHE A 352 10.77 -4.99 -3.97
CA PHE A 352 9.76 -4.35 -3.12
C PHE A 352 9.91 -2.82 -3.10
N ALA A 353 11.11 -2.31 -3.31
CA ALA A 353 11.41 -0.88 -3.42
C ALA A 353 12.15 -0.57 -4.72
N GLY A 354 11.82 0.57 -5.36
CA GLY A 354 12.48 1.00 -6.60
C GLY A 354 13.69 1.90 -6.35
N PHE A 355 14.90 1.42 -6.64
CA PHE A 355 16.13 2.21 -6.46
C PHE A 355 16.11 3.63 -7.06
N PRO A 356 15.79 3.85 -8.35
CA PRO A 356 15.80 5.21 -8.92
C PRO A 356 14.82 6.14 -8.21
N HIS A 357 13.67 5.62 -7.81
CA HIS A 357 12.63 6.40 -7.14
C HIS A 357 13.01 6.74 -5.70
N MET A 358 13.61 5.80 -4.97
CA MET A 358 14.19 6.05 -3.65
C MET A 358 15.24 7.16 -3.70
N VAL A 359 16.16 7.11 -4.67
CA VAL A 359 17.22 8.10 -4.82
C VAL A 359 16.66 9.49 -5.13
N LEU A 360 15.66 9.57 -6.02
CA LEU A 360 14.99 10.84 -6.33
C LEU A 360 14.20 11.40 -5.13
N SER A 361 13.49 10.54 -4.40
CA SER A 361 12.76 10.94 -3.18
C SER A 361 13.72 11.40 -2.09
N LEU A 362 14.85 10.69 -1.93
CA LEU A 362 15.90 11.08 -0.99
C LEU A 362 16.51 12.43 -1.35
N HIS A 363 16.78 12.68 -2.64
CA HIS A 363 17.23 14.00 -3.10
C HIS A 363 16.23 15.10 -2.74
N GLN A 364 14.93 14.88 -2.99
CA GLN A 364 13.89 15.85 -2.62
C GLN A 364 13.83 16.11 -1.11
N LYS A 365 13.95 15.07 -0.27
CA LYS A 365 13.92 15.22 1.19
C LYS A 365 15.18 15.86 1.76
N LEU A 366 16.36 15.62 1.16
CA LEU A 366 17.64 16.20 1.61
C LEU A 366 17.91 17.61 1.07
N ALA A 367 17.32 17.97 -0.06
CA ALA A 367 17.50 19.30 -0.67
C ALA A 367 17.13 20.41 0.32
N GLY A 368 18.07 21.33 0.58
CA GLY A 368 17.87 22.46 1.50
C GLY A 368 18.05 22.15 2.99
N ARG A 369 18.32 20.90 3.39
CA ARG A 369 18.54 20.54 4.82
C ARG A 369 19.98 20.69 5.29
N GLY A 370 20.96 20.74 4.39
CA GLY A 370 22.37 20.93 4.73
C GLY A 370 23.04 19.78 5.50
N LEU A 371 22.50 18.57 5.41
CA LEU A 371 23.03 17.36 6.08
C LEU A 371 24.21 16.77 5.27
N ILE A 372 25.43 16.89 5.77
CA ILE A 372 26.65 16.54 5.00
C ILE A 372 27.51 15.49 5.72
N LYS A 373 27.53 15.41 7.05
CA LYS A 373 28.44 14.49 7.77
C LYS A 373 28.22 13.02 7.41
N GLY A 374 26.96 12.60 7.25
CA GLY A 374 26.60 11.22 6.90
C GLY A 374 26.79 10.83 5.42
N ARG A 375 27.28 11.74 4.55
CA ARG A 375 27.28 11.53 3.09
C ARG A 375 28.04 10.27 2.64
N ASP A 376 29.19 10.00 3.25
CA ASP A 376 30.04 8.86 2.86
C ASP A 376 29.39 7.53 3.25
N HIS A 377 28.67 7.49 4.38
CA HIS A 377 27.87 6.34 4.78
C HIS A 377 26.68 6.11 3.86
N LEU A 378 25.99 7.20 3.45
CA LEU A 378 24.93 7.11 2.46
C LEU A 378 25.46 6.55 1.13
N MET A 379 26.58 7.07 0.64
CA MET A 379 27.19 6.57 -0.60
C MET A 379 27.66 5.13 -0.46
N TRP A 380 28.17 4.72 0.70
CA TRP A 380 28.48 3.32 0.99
C TRP A 380 27.24 2.42 0.89
N VAL A 381 26.11 2.85 1.45
CA VAL A 381 24.83 2.12 1.36
C VAL A 381 24.36 1.99 -0.09
N LEU A 382 24.39 3.09 -0.86
CA LEU A 382 24.00 3.07 -2.28
C LEU A 382 24.95 2.22 -3.12
N LEU A 383 26.26 2.26 -2.83
CA LEU A 383 27.28 1.46 -3.51
C LEU A 383 27.00 -0.04 -3.38
N GLN A 384 26.53 -0.52 -2.22
CA GLN A 384 26.21 -1.94 -2.05
C GLN A 384 25.22 -2.44 -3.11
N PHE A 385 24.18 -1.66 -3.37
CA PHE A 385 23.19 -2.00 -4.37
C PHE A 385 23.72 -1.86 -5.79
N ILE A 386 24.40 -0.74 -6.10
CA ILE A 386 24.94 -0.46 -7.43
C ILE A 386 25.94 -1.54 -7.83
N SER A 387 26.96 -1.80 -7.01
CA SER A 387 28.00 -2.80 -7.30
C SER A 387 27.40 -4.20 -7.53
N GLY A 388 26.35 -4.57 -6.78
CA GLY A 388 25.71 -5.88 -6.85
C GLY A 388 24.69 -6.08 -7.98
N SER A 389 24.06 -5.02 -8.50
CA SER A 389 22.94 -5.11 -9.44
C SER A 389 23.18 -4.46 -10.80
N ILE A 390 24.19 -3.59 -10.93
CA ILE A 390 24.43 -2.79 -12.15
C ILE A 390 24.67 -3.64 -13.40
N GLN A 391 25.17 -4.86 -13.28
CA GLN A 391 25.38 -5.75 -14.42
C GLN A 391 24.08 -6.21 -15.07
N LYS A 392 23.00 -6.39 -14.29
CA LYS A 392 21.71 -6.95 -14.75
C LYS A 392 20.66 -5.88 -15.05
N ASN A 393 20.82 -4.69 -14.48
CA ASN A 393 19.86 -3.59 -14.59
C ASN A 393 20.29 -2.56 -15.64
N ALA A 394 19.35 -1.71 -16.07
CA ALA A 394 19.62 -0.65 -17.03
C ALA A 394 20.45 0.46 -16.38
N LEU A 395 21.36 1.08 -17.15
CA LEU A 395 22.18 2.20 -16.66
C LEU A 395 21.32 3.37 -16.15
N ALA A 396 20.18 3.64 -16.81
CA ALA A 396 19.26 4.72 -16.48
C ALA A 396 18.72 4.66 -15.03
N ASP A 397 18.58 3.45 -14.47
CA ASP A 397 18.08 3.25 -13.10
C ASP A 397 19.05 3.81 -12.03
N PHE A 398 20.32 3.98 -12.38
CA PHE A 398 21.37 4.42 -11.45
C PHE A 398 21.81 5.88 -11.64
N LEU A 399 21.44 6.51 -12.77
CA LEU A 399 21.77 7.91 -13.05
C LEU A 399 21.25 8.92 -12.01
N PRO A 400 20.11 8.70 -11.32
CA PRO A 400 19.66 9.63 -10.26
C PRO A 400 20.69 9.90 -9.16
N VAL A 401 21.66 8.98 -8.95
CA VAL A 401 22.73 9.16 -7.95
C VAL A 401 23.63 10.35 -8.29
N MET A 402 23.74 10.73 -9.56
CA MET A 402 24.44 11.94 -9.99
C MET A 402 23.88 13.21 -9.34
N LYS A 403 22.56 13.30 -9.23
CA LYS A 403 21.92 14.45 -8.56
C LYS A 403 22.21 14.48 -7.06
N LEU A 404 22.30 13.31 -6.41
CA LEU A 404 22.68 13.25 -4.99
C LEU A 404 24.14 13.63 -4.78
N PHE A 405 25.03 13.25 -5.68
CA PHE A 405 26.43 13.68 -5.63
C PHE A 405 26.54 15.21 -5.69
N ASP A 406 25.89 15.84 -6.68
CA ASP A 406 25.90 17.30 -6.84
C ASP A 406 25.36 18.03 -5.60
N LEU A 407 24.41 17.41 -4.88
CA LEU A 407 23.83 17.94 -3.66
C LEU A 407 24.74 17.80 -2.43
N LEU A 408 25.39 16.65 -2.26
CA LEU A 408 26.09 16.27 -1.02
C LEU A 408 27.61 16.57 -1.05
N TYR A 409 28.17 16.78 -2.24
CA TYR A 409 29.58 17.12 -2.45
C TYR A 409 29.69 18.49 -3.16
N PRO A 410 29.41 19.61 -2.45
CA PRO A 410 29.45 20.95 -3.04
C PRO A 410 30.88 21.46 -3.30
N GLU A 411 31.89 20.72 -2.87
CA GLU A 411 33.31 21.09 -2.93
C GLU A 411 33.80 21.18 -4.38
N LYS A 412 34.41 22.31 -4.74
CA LYS A 412 35.05 22.51 -6.06
C LYS A 412 36.48 21.96 -6.11
N GLU A 413 37.12 21.87 -4.95
CA GLU A 413 38.47 21.35 -4.80
C GLU A 413 38.49 19.81 -4.76
N CYS A 414 39.68 19.24 -4.96
CA CYS A 414 39.87 17.80 -4.88
C CYS A 414 39.79 17.33 -3.42
N ILE A 415 38.94 16.33 -3.17
CA ILE A 415 38.83 15.65 -1.88
C ILE A 415 40.13 14.88 -1.63
N GLN A 416 40.69 15.05 -0.43
CA GLN A 416 41.95 14.40 -0.03
C GLN A 416 41.75 12.92 0.21
N VAL A 417 42.77 12.12 -0.11
CA VAL A 417 42.77 10.68 0.13
C VAL A 417 42.72 10.42 1.65
N PRO A 418 41.74 9.67 2.15
CA PRO A 418 41.63 9.34 3.57
C PRO A 418 42.71 8.34 4.01
N ASP A 419 42.89 8.20 5.33
CA ASP A 419 43.80 7.19 5.89
C ASP A 419 43.31 5.76 5.58
N ILE A 420 44.03 5.09 4.68
CA ILE A 420 43.73 3.74 4.20
C ILE A 420 43.99 2.64 5.25
N ASN A 421 44.57 2.97 6.41
CA ASN A 421 44.70 2.03 7.52
C ASN A 421 43.41 1.92 8.34
N LYS A 422 42.43 2.81 8.11
CA LYS A 422 41.12 2.79 8.76
C LYS A 422 40.05 2.18 7.84
N PRO A 423 39.10 1.39 8.37
CA PRO A 423 38.01 0.81 7.58
C PRO A 423 37.10 1.87 6.94
N GLN A 424 36.94 3.02 7.61
CA GLN A 424 36.15 4.17 7.12
C GLN A 424 36.64 4.70 5.77
N SER A 425 37.91 4.48 5.40
CA SER A 425 38.40 4.80 4.05
C SER A 425 37.49 4.21 2.96
N THR A 426 36.97 3.00 3.14
CA THR A 426 36.05 2.38 2.17
C THR A 426 34.75 3.13 1.98
N HIS A 427 34.26 3.83 3.01
CA HIS A 427 33.08 4.69 2.94
C HIS A 427 33.39 5.99 2.19
N SER A 428 34.51 6.65 2.50
CA SER A 428 34.92 7.88 1.81
C SER A 428 35.27 7.67 0.34
N PHE A 429 35.78 6.49 -0.02
CA PHE A 429 35.98 6.09 -1.42
C PHE A 429 34.69 5.63 -2.12
N ALA A 430 33.58 5.42 -1.39
CA ALA A 430 32.37 4.83 -1.95
C ALA A 430 31.82 5.61 -3.14
N MET A 431 31.82 6.94 -3.04
CA MET A 431 31.41 7.84 -4.12
C MET A 431 32.21 7.62 -5.41
N THR A 432 33.54 7.50 -5.29
CA THR A 432 34.45 7.20 -6.40
C THR A 432 34.19 5.80 -6.97
N CYS A 433 33.96 4.81 -6.12
CA CYS A 433 33.60 3.45 -6.55
C CYS A 433 32.30 3.43 -7.35
N ILE A 434 31.27 4.17 -6.92
CA ILE A 434 30.00 4.30 -7.67
C ILE A 434 30.29 4.84 -9.09
N TRP A 435 31.11 5.87 -9.22
CA TRP A 435 31.42 6.47 -10.52
C TRP A 435 32.19 5.51 -11.43
N ILE A 436 33.11 4.72 -10.87
CA ILE A 436 33.84 3.69 -11.63
C ILE A 436 32.86 2.63 -12.18
N HIS A 437 31.89 2.19 -11.38
CA HIS A 437 30.86 1.26 -11.84
C HIS A 437 29.98 1.85 -12.95
N LEU A 438 29.50 3.09 -12.78
CA LEU A 438 28.70 3.78 -13.79
C LEU A 438 29.47 3.96 -15.10
N ASN A 439 30.72 4.41 -15.03
CA ASN A 439 31.56 4.60 -16.21
C ASN A 439 31.82 3.26 -16.93
N ARG A 440 32.13 2.20 -16.18
CA ARG A 440 32.33 0.86 -16.77
C ARG A 440 31.06 0.33 -17.44
N LYS A 441 29.88 0.55 -16.84
CA LYS A 441 28.60 0.15 -17.43
C LYS A 441 28.30 0.94 -18.71
N ALA A 442 28.54 2.25 -18.71
CA ALA A 442 28.39 3.10 -19.90
C ALA A 442 29.31 2.67 -21.06
N GLN A 443 30.55 2.30 -20.76
CA GLN A 443 31.51 1.75 -21.73
C GLN A 443 31.03 0.42 -22.31
N ASN A 444 30.59 -0.51 -21.46
CA ASN A 444 30.14 -1.83 -21.89
C ASN A 444 28.87 -1.78 -22.75
N ASP A 445 27.95 -0.86 -22.43
CA ASP A 445 26.68 -0.71 -23.16
C ASP A 445 26.83 0.14 -24.45
N ASN A 446 28.07 0.52 -24.85
CA ASN A 446 28.37 1.42 -25.98
C ASN A 446 27.46 2.66 -26.03
N SER A 447 27.11 3.18 -24.86
CA SER A 447 26.22 4.32 -24.73
C SER A 447 26.91 5.59 -25.24
N LYS A 448 26.21 6.43 -26.00
CA LYS A 448 26.73 7.77 -26.39
C LYS A 448 27.01 8.68 -25.18
N LEU A 449 26.46 8.35 -24.01
CA LEU A 449 26.67 9.03 -22.75
C LEU A 449 28.00 8.59 -22.13
N GLN A 450 29.04 9.41 -22.27
CA GLN A 450 30.22 9.33 -21.40
C GLN A 450 29.88 9.93 -20.04
N ILE A 451 30.21 9.22 -18.97
CA ILE A 451 30.09 9.68 -17.59
C ILE A 451 31.50 10.03 -17.10
N PRO A 452 31.96 11.29 -17.25
CA PRO A 452 33.29 11.69 -16.79
C PRO A 452 33.38 11.68 -15.27
N ILE A 453 34.59 11.48 -14.75
CA ILE A 453 34.85 11.53 -13.32
C ILE A 453 34.91 13.01 -12.88
N PRO A 454 34.14 13.42 -11.85
CA PRO A 454 34.15 14.76 -11.31
C PRO A 454 35.54 15.16 -10.84
N HIS A 455 35.86 16.45 -10.99
CA HIS A 455 37.15 17.00 -10.56
C HIS A 455 37.43 16.73 -9.08
N SER A 456 36.41 16.87 -8.22
CA SER A 456 36.53 16.65 -6.78
C SER A 456 36.97 15.22 -6.41
N LEU A 457 36.66 14.21 -7.23
CA LEU A 457 37.01 12.80 -6.98
C LEU A 457 38.29 12.34 -7.67
N LYS A 458 39.03 13.25 -8.33
CA LYS A 458 40.19 12.92 -9.16
C LYS A 458 41.31 12.24 -8.38
N LEU A 459 41.65 12.75 -7.19
CA LEU A 459 42.72 12.19 -6.35
C LEU A 459 42.41 10.76 -5.90
N HIS A 460 41.16 10.49 -5.49
CA HIS A 460 40.71 9.14 -5.16
C HIS A 460 40.86 8.19 -6.35
N HIS A 461 40.46 8.64 -7.54
CA HIS A 461 40.54 7.82 -8.74
C HIS A 461 41.99 7.51 -9.15
N GLU A 462 42.86 8.51 -9.13
CA GLU A 462 44.29 8.35 -9.43
C GLU A 462 44.96 7.39 -8.44
N PHE A 463 44.64 7.49 -7.16
CA PHE A 463 45.12 6.57 -6.12
C PHE A 463 44.71 5.12 -6.40
N LEU A 464 43.45 4.87 -6.76
CA LEU A 464 42.97 3.53 -7.10
C LEU A 464 43.65 2.97 -8.35
N GLN A 465 43.83 3.79 -9.38
CA GLN A 465 44.52 3.37 -10.61
C GLN A 465 46.00 3.06 -10.36
N GLN A 466 46.71 3.88 -9.58
CA GLN A 466 48.10 3.64 -9.22
C GLN A 466 48.24 2.36 -8.38
N SER A 467 47.31 2.15 -7.43
CA SER A 467 47.28 0.95 -6.59
C SER A 467 47.03 -0.33 -7.41
N LEU A 468 46.20 -0.27 -8.46
CA LEU A 468 45.94 -1.41 -9.34
C LEU A 468 47.16 -1.81 -10.19
N ARG A 469 48.04 -0.85 -10.52
CA ARG A 469 49.28 -1.13 -11.29
C ARG A 469 50.36 -1.80 -10.45
N ASN A 470 50.23 -1.80 -9.13
CA ASN A 470 51.17 -2.44 -8.23
C ASN A 470 50.94 -3.97 -8.24
N LYS A 471 51.98 -4.74 -8.60
CA LYS A 471 51.92 -6.20 -8.71
C LYS A 471 51.96 -6.94 -7.36
N SER A 472 52.41 -6.28 -6.29
CA SER A 472 52.49 -6.87 -4.95
C SER A 472 51.62 -6.06 -3.97
N LEU A 473 50.41 -6.54 -3.73
CA LEU A 473 49.49 -5.97 -2.73
C LEU A 473 49.66 -6.71 -1.40
N GLY A 474 49.88 -5.97 -0.32
CA GLY A 474 49.95 -6.52 1.05
C GLY A 474 48.60 -6.45 1.76
N MET A 475 48.44 -7.25 2.84
CA MET A 475 47.22 -7.30 3.67
C MET A 475 47.26 -6.37 4.89
N SER A 476 48.23 -5.45 4.95
CA SER A 476 48.45 -4.57 6.12
C SER A 476 47.50 -3.36 6.18
N ASP A 477 46.87 -3.01 5.07
CA ASP A 477 45.96 -1.86 4.93
C ASP A 477 44.66 -2.27 4.22
N TYR A 478 43.72 -1.33 4.07
CA TYR A 478 42.46 -1.56 3.35
C TYR A 478 42.56 -1.36 1.83
N LYS A 479 43.76 -1.24 1.26
CA LYS A 479 43.96 -1.00 -0.18
C LYS A 479 43.34 -2.10 -1.04
N ILE A 480 43.47 -3.35 -0.61
CA ILE A 480 42.87 -4.49 -1.31
C ILE A 480 41.34 -4.39 -1.29
N ALA A 481 40.74 -4.04 -0.15
CA ALA A 481 39.30 -3.85 -0.04
C ALA A 481 38.81 -2.73 -0.97
N LEU A 482 39.52 -1.60 -1.02
CA LEU A 482 39.22 -0.49 -1.94
C LEU A 482 39.23 -0.93 -3.41
N LEU A 483 40.23 -1.68 -3.83
CA LEU A 483 40.32 -2.21 -5.19
C LEU A 483 39.21 -3.22 -5.50
N CYS A 484 38.91 -4.13 -4.56
CA CYS A 484 37.79 -5.05 -4.68
C CYS A 484 36.46 -4.31 -4.83
N ASN A 485 36.23 -3.25 -4.06
CA ASN A 485 35.00 -2.48 -4.08
C ASN A 485 34.85 -1.67 -5.37
N ALA A 486 35.91 -1.03 -5.84
CA ALA A 486 35.89 -0.18 -7.03
C ALA A 486 35.77 -0.96 -8.35
N TYR A 487 36.46 -2.11 -8.44
CA TYR A 487 36.62 -2.83 -9.70
C TYR A 487 35.85 -4.16 -9.76
N SER A 488 34.94 -4.41 -8.83
CA SER A 488 34.21 -5.69 -8.69
C SER A 488 33.49 -6.14 -9.97
N THR A 489 33.04 -5.20 -10.81
CA THR A 489 32.30 -5.48 -12.04
C THR A 489 33.20 -5.54 -13.28
N ASN A 490 34.52 -5.41 -13.12
CA ASN A 490 35.50 -5.48 -14.21
C ASN A 490 36.33 -6.76 -14.08
N SER A 491 36.05 -7.77 -14.91
CA SER A 491 36.70 -9.09 -14.86
C SER A 491 38.24 -9.02 -14.89
N GLU A 492 38.82 -8.16 -15.72
CA GLU A 492 40.27 -8.04 -15.88
C GLU A 492 40.92 -7.43 -14.63
N CYS A 493 40.37 -6.31 -14.15
CA CYS A 493 40.93 -5.59 -13.00
C CYS A 493 40.61 -6.27 -11.66
N PHE A 494 39.54 -7.05 -11.58
CA PHE A 494 39.09 -7.71 -10.34
C PHE A 494 39.87 -8.97 -9.99
N THR A 495 40.43 -9.65 -11.00
CA THR A 495 41.16 -10.91 -10.80
C THR A 495 42.36 -10.74 -9.87
N LEU A 496 43.09 -9.63 -9.98
CA LEU A 496 44.26 -9.34 -9.15
C LEU A 496 43.91 -9.17 -7.66
N PRO A 497 43.07 -8.20 -7.23
CA PRO A 497 42.78 -8.01 -5.81
C PRO A 497 42.00 -9.17 -5.20
N MET A 498 41.07 -9.79 -5.94
CA MET A 498 40.35 -10.98 -5.46
C MET A 498 41.27 -12.20 -5.32
N GLY A 499 42.23 -12.38 -6.24
CA GLY A 499 43.22 -13.44 -6.19
C GLY A 499 44.06 -13.38 -4.91
N VAL A 500 44.55 -12.19 -4.54
CA VAL A 500 45.33 -11.98 -3.31
C VAL A 500 44.53 -12.35 -2.05
N LEU A 501 43.25 -11.96 -1.96
CA LEU A 501 42.40 -12.32 -0.83
C LEU A 501 42.21 -13.84 -0.71
N VAL A 502 41.96 -14.52 -1.84
CA VAL A 502 41.72 -15.97 -1.88
C VAL A 502 43.00 -16.74 -1.58
N GLU A 503 44.14 -16.35 -2.12
CA GLU A 503 45.43 -17.01 -1.86
C GLU A 503 45.87 -16.87 -0.42
N THR A 504 45.59 -15.72 0.22
CA THR A 504 45.92 -15.49 1.64
C THR A 504 45.25 -16.52 2.56
N ILE A 505 43.98 -16.86 2.31
CA ILE A 505 43.25 -17.85 3.12
C ILE A 505 43.45 -19.30 2.68
N TYR A 506 43.78 -19.54 1.40
CA TYR A 506 44.00 -20.88 0.87
C TYR A 506 45.41 -21.42 1.20
N GLY A 507 46.41 -20.52 1.21
CA GLY A 507 47.82 -20.84 1.41
C GLY A 507 48.51 -21.31 0.12
N ASN A 508 49.81 -21.00 0.00
CA ASN A 508 50.61 -21.24 -1.22
C ASN A 508 51.07 -22.70 -1.46
N GLY A 509 50.40 -23.69 -0.88
CA GLY A 509 50.68 -25.12 -1.09
C GLY A 509 52.05 -25.63 -0.60
N SER A 510 52.97 -24.75 -0.22
CA SER A 510 54.33 -25.05 0.25
C SER A 510 54.40 -25.36 1.75
N VAL A 511 53.54 -24.74 2.55
CA VAL A 511 53.47 -24.94 4.01
C VAL A 511 52.26 -25.80 4.32
N ARG A 512 52.47 -26.88 5.07
CA ARG A 512 51.41 -27.78 5.57
C ARG A 512 51.40 -27.79 7.08
N ILE A 513 50.22 -27.92 7.67
CA ILE A 513 50.02 -28.01 9.11
C ILE A 513 49.34 -29.34 9.46
N ASN A 514 49.70 -29.93 10.60
CA ASN A 514 49.07 -31.16 11.08
C ASN A 514 47.79 -30.80 11.85
N LEU A 515 46.69 -31.50 11.54
CA LEU A 515 45.44 -31.40 12.30
C LEU A 515 45.39 -32.46 13.40
N PRO A 516 44.55 -32.28 14.45
CA PRO A 516 44.38 -33.29 15.50
C PRO A 516 44.01 -34.67 14.93
N GLY A 517 44.71 -35.72 15.38
CA GLY A 517 44.54 -37.10 14.91
C GLY A 517 45.77 -37.66 14.18
N THR A 518 45.70 -38.91 13.72
CA THR A 518 46.77 -39.55 12.94
C THR A 518 46.59 -39.31 11.45
N SER A 519 47.66 -38.96 10.74
CA SER A 519 47.70 -38.82 9.27
C SER A 519 46.77 -37.76 8.64
N CYS A 520 46.41 -36.70 9.36
CA CYS A 520 45.63 -35.58 8.83
C CYS A 520 46.49 -34.33 8.65
N THR A 521 46.61 -33.84 7.41
CA THR A 521 47.38 -32.63 7.09
C THR A 521 46.50 -31.64 6.33
N ALA A 522 46.69 -30.35 6.61
CA ALA A 522 45.98 -29.25 5.99
C ALA A 522 46.98 -28.24 5.38
N SER A 523 46.47 -27.35 4.52
CA SER A 523 47.24 -26.18 4.06
C SER A 523 47.59 -25.25 5.22
N GLY A 524 48.77 -24.64 5.18
CA GLY A 524 49.38 -23.92 6.30
C GLY A 524 48.82 -22.53 6.64
N SER A 525 47.79 -22.03 5.95
CA SER A 525 47.19 -20.73 6.29
C SER A 525 46.24 -20.87 7.48
N ILE A 526 46.57 -20.17 8.58
CA ILE A 526 45.82 -20.24 9.85
C ILE A 526 45.12 -18.92 10.21
N THR A 527 45.50 -17.80 9.60
CA THR A 527 44.93 -16.48 9.89
C THR A 527 43.74 -16.19 8.96
N PRO A 528 42.48 -16.23 9.46
CA PRO A 528 41.30 -15.90 8.67
C PRO A 528 41.24 -14.40 8.35
N LEU A 529 40.42 -14.02 7.37
CA LEU A 529 40.15 -12.61 7.11
C LEU A 529 39.40 -11.97 8.30
N PRO A 530 39.90 -10.87 8.87
CA PRO A 530 39.24 -10.14 9.96
C PRO A 530 37.82 -9.67 9.62
N MET A 531 36.92 -9.62 10.59
CA MET A 531 35.52 -9.16 10.39
C MET A 531 35.46 -7.73 9.87
N ASN A 532 36.25 -6.80 10.41
CA ASN A 532 36.32 -5.42 9.96
C ASN A 532 36.75 -5.30 8.47
N LEU A 533 37.60 -6.20 7.97
CA LEU A 533 37.96 -6.27 6.56
C LEU A 533 36.79 -6.77 5.72
N LEU A 534 36.10 -7.82 6.17
CA LEU A 534 34.91 -8.33 5.50
C LEU A 534 33.79 -7.29 5.47
N ASP A 535 33.55 -6.56 6.56
CA ASP A 535 32.56 -5.47 6.64
C ASP A 535 32.89 -4.33 5.68
N SER A 536 34.18 -4.11 5.41
CA SER A 536 34.69 -3.12 4.46
C SER A 536 34.62 -3.59 2.99
N LEU A 537 34.13 -4.80 2.71
CA LEU A 537 33.89 -5.29 1.35
C LEU A 537 32.43 -5.06 0.95
N THR A 538 32.21 -4.69 -0.31
CA THR A 538 30.86 -4.62 -0.86
C THR A 538 30.23 -6.01 -0.95
N VAL A 539 28.89 -6.07 -0.99
CA VAL A 539 28.14 -7.32 -1.18
C VAL A 539 28.59 -8.05 -2.43
N HIS A 540 28.87 -7.34 -3.53
CA HIS A 540 29.37 -7.97 -4.75
C HIS A 540 30.76 -8.61 -4.58
N ALA A 541 31.68 -7.93 -3.89
CA ALA A 541 32.99 -8.47 -3.57
C ALA A 541 32.86 -9.71 -2.65
N LYS A 542 31.99 -9.65 -1.62
CA LYS A 542 31.69 -10.79 -0.74
C LYS A 542 31.08 -11.98 -1.49
N MET A 543 30.11 -11.75 -2.38
CA MET A 543 29.49 -12.79 -3.21
C MET A 543 30.53 -13.50 -4.08
N SER A 544 31.45 -12.73 -4.67
CA SER A 544 32.54 -13.27 -5.48
C SER A 544 33.52 -14.09 -4.63
N LEU A 545 33.87 -13.61 -3.44
CA LEU A 545 34.73 -14.32 -2.50
C LEU A 545 34.10 -15.65 -2.04
N ILE A 546 32.81 -15.65 -1.66
CA ILE A 546 32.06 -16.88 -1.36
C ILE A 546 32.13 -17.84 -2.54
N HIS A 547 31.82 -17.37 -3.75
CA HIS A 547 31.81 -18.20 -4.94
C HIS A 547 33.20 -18.79 -5.25
N SER A 548 34.27 -18.00 -5.10
CA SER A 548 35.64 -18.47 -5.27
C SER A 548 36.04 -19.52 -4.23
N ILE A 549 35.70 -19.32 -2.95
CA ILE A 549 35.95 -20.31 -1.89
C ILE A 549 35.17 -21.59 -2.18
N ALA A 550 33.88 -21.48 -2.44
CA ALA A 550 32.97 -22.56 -2.82
C ALA A 550 33.53 -23.40 -3.98
N THR A 551 33.94 -22.76 -5.09
CA THR A 551 34.51 -23.43 -6.26
C THR A 551 35.78 -24.21 -5.92
N ARG A 552 36.63 -23.67 -5.03
CA ARG A 552 37.86 -24.33 -4.60
C ARG A 552 37.59 -25.54 -3.72
N VAL A 553 36.61 -25.45 -2.81
CA VAL A 553 36.16 -26.56 -1.98
C VAL A 553 35.61 -27.71 -2.84
N ILE A 554 34.74 -27.40 -3.81
CA ILE A 554 34.21 -28.38 -4.78
C ILE A 554 35.35 -29.04 -5.57
N LYS A 555 36.31 -28.23 -6.05
CA LYS A 555 37.47 -28.75 -6.78
C LYS A 555 38.30 -29.71 -5.94
N LEU A 556 38.57 -29.39 -4.67
CA LEU A 556 39.31 -30.27 -3.77
C LEU A 556 38.57 -31.58 -3.50
N ALA A 557 37.25 -31.51 -3.30
CA ALA A 557 36.39 -32.68 -3.11
C ALA A 557 36.42 -33.62 -4.33
N HIS A 558 36.32 -33.09 -5.55
CA HIS A 558 36.42 -33.89 -6.78
C HIS A 558 37.82 -34.49 -7.00
N THR A 559 38.87 -33.85 -6.50
CA THR A 559 40.26 -34.32 -6.66
C THR A 559 40.57 -35.51 -5.73
N LYS A 560 39.65 -35.91 -4.82
CA LYS A 560 39.83 -37.00 -3.84
C LYS A 560 41.15 -36.91 -3.05
N SER A 561 41.60 -35.68 -2.77
CA SER A 561 42.81 -35.43 -2.00
C SER A 561 42.61 -35.77 -0.53
N SER A 562 43.62 -36.37 0.12
CA SER A 562 43.65 -36.56 1.57
C SER A 562 44.08 -35.30 2.35
N LEU A 563 44.44 -34.22 1.63
CA LEU A 563 44.77 -32.93 2.22
C LEU A 563 43.48 -32.20 2.62
N ALA A 564 43.37 -31.85 3.89
CA ALA A 564 42.27 -31.04 4.41
C ALA A 564 42.40 -29.56 4.00
N LEU A 565 41.27 -28.83 4.02
CA LEU A 565 41.22 -27.40 3.75
C LEU A 565 42.03 -26.60 4.78
N ALA A 566 42.51 -25.42 4.38
CA ALA A 566 43.17 -24.49 5.30
C ALA A 566 42.20 -24.06 6.43
N PRO A 567 42.63 -24.03 7.71
CA PRO A 567 41.81 -23.52 8.80
C PRO A 567 41.29 -22.09 8.56
N ALA A 568 42.13 -21.21 8.01
CA ALA A 568 41.76 -19.84 7.66
C ALA A 568 40.61 -19.78 6.64
N LEU A 569 40.56 -20.72 5.69
CA LEU A 569 39.53 -20.77 4.65
C LEU A 569 38.16 -21.13 5.24
N VAL A 570 38.09 -22.16 6.08
CA VAL A 570 36.84 -22.60 6.70
C VAL A 570 36.29 -21.53 7.64
N GLU A 571 37.16 -20.96 8.47
CA GLU A 571 36.79 -19.88 9.39
C GLU A 571 36.32 -18.62 8.62
N THR A 572 37.03 -18.21 7.57
CA THR A 572 36.62 -17.07 6.72
C THR A 572 35.28 -17.35 6.02
N TYR A 573 35.07 -18.57 5.51
CA TYR A 573 33.81 -18.96 4.90
C TYR A 573 32.66 -18.89 5.92
N SER A 574 32.86 -19.36 7.15
CA SER A 574 31.86 -19.28 8.21
C SER A 574 31.48 -17.84 8.56
N ARG A 575 32.45 -16.91 8.61
CA ARG A 575 32.20 -15.48 8.81
C ARG A 575 31.38 -14.88 7.67
N LEU A 576 31.64 -15.29 6.43
CA LEU A 576 30.87 -14.85 5.28
C LEU A 576 29.41 -15.35 5.32
N LEU A 577 29.13 -16.52 5.92
CA LEU A 577 27.77 -17.03 6.07
C LEU A 577 26.92 -16.23 7.07
N VAL A 578 27.51 -15.33 7.88
CA VAL A 578 26.78 -14.45 8.80
C VAL A 578 25.97 -13.38 8.06
N TYR A 579 26.43 -12.96 6.88
CA TYR A 579 25.79 -11.88 6.11
C TYR A 579 24.51 -12.37 5.44
N MET A 580 23.36 -11.94 5.97
CA MET A 580 22.05 -12.36 5.48
C MET A 580 21.71 -11.74 4.12
N GLU A 581 22.36 -10.67 3.70
CA GLU A 581 22.21 -10.11 2.35
C GLU A 581 22.77 -11.03 1.24
N ILE A 582 23.64 -11.99 1.59
CA ILE A 582 24.17 -13.01 0.66
C ILE A 582 23.61 -14.41 0.93
N GLU A 583 22.49 -14.52 1.64
CA GLU A 583 21.83 -15.78 2.02
C GLU A 583 21.66 -16.77 0.85
N SER A 584 21.34 -16.27 -0.35
CA SER A 584 21.13 -17.08 -1.55
C SER A 584 22.37 -17.90 -1.96
N LEU A 585 23.56 -17.28 -1.98
CA LEU A 585 24.82 -17.93 -2.34
C LEU A 585 25.57 -18.48 -1.11
N GLY A 586 25.28 -17.94 0.08
CA GLY A 586 25.82 -18.36 1.36
C GLY A 586 25.05 -19.53 1.93
N ILE A 587 24.18 -19.28 2.91
CA ILE A 587 23.52 -20.32 3.72
C ILE A 587 22.68 -21.28 2.86
N LYS A 588 21.86 -20.75 1.94
CA LYS A 588 21.01 -21.59 1.09
C LYS A 588 21.84 -22.42 0.11
N GLY A 589 22.85 -21.81 -0.50
CA GLY A 589 23.81 -22.50 -1.36
C GLY A 589 24.60 -23.58 -0.62
N PHE A 590 24.98 -23.30 0.63
CA PHE A 590 25.69 -24.26 1.47
C PHE A 590 24.82 -25.48 1.80
N ILE A 591 23.58 -25.29 2.25
CA ILE A 591 22.71 -26.41 2.65
C ILE A 591 22.15 -27.18 1.44
N SER A 592 21.82 -26.49 0.34
CA SER A 592 21.17 -27.14 -0.82
C SER A 592 22.16 -27.61 -1.88
N GLY A 593 23.40 -27.10 -1.88
CA GLY A 593 24.38 -27.36 -2.93
C GLY A 593 25.75 -27.85 -2.45
N PHE A 594 26.10 -27.71 -1.16
CA PHE A 594 27.36 -28.20 -0.59
C PHE A 594 27.19 -29.38 0.37
N ILE A 595 26.19 -29.33 1.24
CA ILE A 595 25.70 -30.48 2.02
C ILE A 595 24.76 -31.29 1.12
#